data_AF-A0A448W947-F1
#
_entry.id   AF-A0A448W947-F1
#
_cell.length_a   1.000
_cell.length_b   1.000
_cell.length_c   1.000
_cell.angle_alpha   90.00
_cell.angle_beta   90.00
_cell.angle_gamma   90.00
#
_symmetry.space_group_name_H-M   'P 1'
#
loop_
_entity.id
_entity.type
_entity.pdbx_description
1 polymer ?
#
loop_
_entity_poly.entity_id
_entity_poly.type
_entity_poly.pdbx_seq_one_letter_code
_entity_poly.pdbx_strand_id
1 'polypeptide(L)'
;MKNLFKKIGALLVAAVMVLSMCTAVFADGNATIKLTDFNTADSVECMQIIQKDESTTSGWAFTNGAGACFIEALGMTDSADAQQEVIWGLIKFQDPNVVLPTGVTAKQVTAANIDLALSKVAALTGFTKLTDKTKIEVSEAGIYAIKAEEEGYTYKTATAYVGFGEPYPALSGTEVIAKNLQHL
;
A
#
# COMPACT_ATOMS: atom_id res chain seq x y z
N MET A 1 15.60 11.99 -5.60
CA MET A 1 14.42 11.15 -5.95
C MET A 1 14.86 9.90 -6.68
N LYS A 2 15.08 8.77 -5.99
CA LYS A 2 15.33 7.48 -6.67
C LYS A 2 14.76 6.33 -5.81
N ASN A 3 13.79 5.59 -6.36
CA ASN A 3 13.53 4.16 -6.07
C ASN A 3 12.65 3.70 -4.90
N LEU A 4 11.93 4.53 -4.14
CA LEU A 4 11.08 4.00 -3.05
C LEU A 4 9.87 3.20 -3.57
N PHE A 5 9.03 3.78 -4.43
CA PHE A 5 7.91 3.06 -5.05
C PHE A 5 8.40 1.87 -5.88
N LYS A 6 9.48 2.03 -6.64
CA LYS A 6 10.05 0.98 -7.50
C LYS A 6 10.45 -0.31 -6.75
N LYS A 7 10.74 -0.23 -5.45
CA LYS A 7 11.05 -1.39 -4.60
C LYS A 7 9.80 -2.05 -3.99
N ILE A 8 8.80 -1.24 -3.61
CA ILE A 8 7.55 -1.68 -3.00
C ILE A 8 6.71 -2.52 -3.99
N GLY A 9 6.71 -2.14 -5.26
CA GLY A 9 5.92 -2.84 -6.27
C GLY A 9 6.50 -4.16 -6.76
N ALA A 10 7.82 -4.36 -6.67
CA ALA A 10 8.45 -5.64 -6.99
C ALA A 10 7.97 -6.77 -6.07
N LEU A 11 7.59 -6.46 -4.83
CA LEU A 11 7.11 -7.43 -3.84
C LEU A 11 5.62 -7.79 -4.06
N LEU A 12 4.77 -6.84 -4.49
CA LEU A 12 3.39 -7.13 -4.92
C LEU A 12 3.35 -8.09 -6.12
N VAL A 13 4.26 -7.90 -7.07
CA VAL A 13 4.40 -8.73 -8.27
C VAL A 13 4.83 -10.16 -7.90
N ALA A 14 5.74 -10.32 -6.93
CA ALA A 14 6.13 -11.63 -6.42
C ALA A 14 4.96 -12.34 -5.72
N ALA A 15 4.12 -11.62 -4.98
CA ALA A 15 2.96 -12.20 -4.30
C ALA A 15 1.87 -12.69 -5.28
N VAL A 16 1.61 -11.95 -6.37
CA VAL A 16 0.67 -12.39 -7.43
C VAL A 16 1.13 -13.72 -8.06
N MET A 17 2.44 -13.93 -8.24
CA MET A 17 2.96 -15.19 -8.78
C MET A 17 2.86 -16.36 -7.80
N VAL A 18 2.93 -16.12 -6.49
CA VAL A 18 2.94 -17.15 -5.43
C VAL A 18 1.54 -17.70 -5.11
N LEU A 19 0.47 -16.93 -5.36
CA LEU A 19 -0.90 -17.34 -4.99
C LEU A 19 -1.47 -18.48 -5.83
N SER A 20 -0.86 -18.83 -6.97
CA SER A 20 -1.33 -19.93 -7.81
C SER A 20 -1.02 -21.34 -7.25
N MET A 21 -0.20 -21.47 -6.18
CA MET A 21 0.28 -22.78 -5.73
C MET A 21 0.19 -23.14 -4.25
N CYS A 22 -0.19 -22.28 -3.30
CA CYS A 22 -0.26 -22.70 -1.88
C CYS A 22 -1.27 -21.91 -1.06
N THR A 23 -2.14 -22.61 -0.32
CA THR A 23 -2.82 -22.11 0.88
C THR A 23 -1.76 -21.79 1.94
N ALA A 24 -1.23 -20.56 1.95
CA ALA A 24 -0.36 -20.10 3.03
C ALA A 24 -1.19 -19.97 4.31
N VAL A 25 -1.12 -20.98 5.18
CA VAL A 25 -1.43 -20.82 6.60
C VAL A 25 -0.28 -20.02 7.20
N PHE A 26 -0.56 -18.79 7.63
CA PHE A 26 0.43 -17.93 8.26
C PHE A 26 1.03 -18.63 9.49
N ALA A 27 2.35 -18.59 9.62
CA ALA A 27 2.98 -18.76 10.92
C ALA A 27 2.70 -17.48 11.72
N ASP A 28 2.22 -17.63 12.95
CA ASP A 28 1.97 -16.55 13.90
C ASP A 28 3.23 -15.67 14.01
N GLY A 29 3.26 -14.54 13.29
CA GLY A 29 4.49 -13.82 13.00
C GLY A 29 4.19 -12.39 12.59
N ASN A 30 4.31 -11.47 13.56
CA ASN A 30 4.15 -10.04 13.34
C ASN A 30 5.26 -9.51 12.42
N ALA A 31 4.91 -8.68 11.44
CA ALA A 31 5.88 -7.87 10.69
C ALA A 31 6.07 -6.50 11.35
N THR A 32 7.28 -5.95 11.20
CA THR A 32 7.60 -4.60 11.66
C THR A 32 7.86 -3.69 10.47
N ILE A 33 7.02 -2.68 10.28
CA ILE A 33 7.30 -1.56 9.38
C ILE A 33 8.19 -0.60 10.15
N LYS A 34 9.41 -0.34 9.66
CA LYS A 34 10.31 0.63 10.29
C LYS A 34 10.00 2.03 9.78
N LEU A 35 9.83 2.96 10.70
CA LEU A 35 9.59 4.38 10.43
C LEU A 35 10.89 5.17 10.68
N THR A 36 11.38 5.83 9.65
CA THR A 36 12.57 6.69 9.72
C THR A 36 12.17 8.14 9.42
N ASP A 37 12.70 9.08 10.19
CA ASP A 37 12.42 10.54 10.10
C ASP A 37 10.99 10.97 10.44
N PHE A 38 10.28 10.20 11.28
CA PHE A 38 8.95 10.54 11.82
C PHE A 38 8.98 11.06 13.26
N ASN A 39 10.16 11.15 13.85
CA ASN A 39 10.39 11.52 15.26
C ASN A 39 10.07 12.99 15.57
N THR A 40 10.08 13.88 14.56
CA THR A 40 9.70 15.30 14.71
C THR A 40 8.21 15.54 14.49
N ALA A 41 7.48 14.58 13.92
CA ALA A 41 6.06 14.73 13.68
C ALA A 41 5.28 14.77 15.01
N ASP A 42 4.25 15.62 15.10
CA ASP A 42 3.32 15.71 16.23
C ASP A 42 2.45 14.47 16.33
N SER A 43 1.95 13.97 15.19
CA SER A 43 1.16 12.74 15.09
C SER A 43 1.66 11.87 13.94
N VAL A 44 1.62 10.56 14.13
CA VAL A 44 1.80 9.58 13.06
C VAL A 44 0.67 8.57 13.19
N GLU A 45 -0.02 8.32 12.08
CA GLU A 45 -1.17 7.42 12.06
C GLU A 45 -1.06 6.45 10.87
N CYS A 46 -1.59 5.25 11.06
CA CYS A 46 -1.52 4.17 10.08
C CYS A 46 -2.90 3.56 9.83
N MET A 47 -3.15 3.15 8.58
CA MET A 47 -4.35 2.43 8.18
C MET A 47 -4.02 1.44 7.07
N GLN A 48 -4.50 0.20 7.16
CA GLN A 48 -4.41 -0.74 6.04
C GLN A 48 -5.33 -0.28 4.91
N ILE A 49 -4.85 -0.26 3.68
CA ILE A 49 -5.61 0.20 2.50
C ILE A 49 -5.79 -0.88 1.44
N ILE A 50 -4.89 -1.88 1.43
CA ILE A 50 -5.04 -3.10 0.62
C ILE A 50 -4.75 -4.28 1.52
N GLN A 51 -5.61 -5.28 1.48
CA GLN A 51 -5.48 -6.53 2.22
C GLN A 51 -5.48 -7.72 1.26
N LYS A 52 -4.97 -8.85 1.73
CA LYS A 52 -5.06 -10.11 1.00
C LYS A 52 -6.53 -10.49 0.81
N ASP A 53 -6.88 -10.91 -0.39
CA ASP A 53 -8.19 -11.47 -0.72
C ASP A 53 -8.03 -12.48 -1.85
N GLU A 54 -7.97 -13.76 -1.50
CA GLU A 54 -7.76 -14.86 -2.46
C GLU A 54 -8.98 -15.10 -3.37
N SER A 55 -10.12 -14.48 -3.08
CA SER A 55 -11.29 -14.56 -3.95
C SER A 55 -11.18 -13.67 -5.19
N THR A 56 -10.23 -12.73 -5.22
CA THR A 56 -10.05 -11.79 -6.34
C THR A 56 -8.98 -12.27 -7.31
N THR A 57 -9.03 -11.78 -8.56
CA THR A 57 -8.06 -12.17 -9.59
C THR A 57 -6.64 -11.71 -9.27
N SER A 58 -6.49 -10.60 -8.55
CA SER A 58 -5.19 -10.11 -8.10
C SER A 58 -4.70 -10.79 -6.82
N GLY A 59 -5.58 -11.44 -6.06
CA GLY A 59 -5.29 -11.91 -4.71
C GLY A 59 -5.31 -10.83 -3.63
N TRP A 60 -5.76 -9.63 -4.00
CA TRP A 60 -5.80 -8.45 -3.15
C TRP A 60 -7.13 -7.72 -3.29
N ALA A 61 -7.53 -7.01 -2.24
CA ALA A 61 -8.69 -6.15 -2.25
C ALA A 61 -8.38 -4.84 -1.51
N PHE A 62 -8.99 -3.74 -1.96
CA PHE A 62 -8.99 -2.52 -1.19
C PHE A 62 -9.80 -2.72 0.10
N THR A 63 -9.38 -2.05 1.16
CA THR A 63 -10.07 -2.06 2.45
C THR A 63 -10.17 -0.64 3.02
N ASN A 64 -10.94 -0.46 4.09
CA ASN A 64 -11.11 0.81 4.80
C ASN A 64 -11.48 2.00 3.89
N GLY A 65 -12.29 1.76 2.84
CA GLY A 65 -12.74 2.81 1.92
C GLY A 65 -11.69 3.32 0.92
N ALA A 66 -10.46 2.79 0.95
CA ALA A 66 -9.39 3.25 0.06
C ALA A 66 -9.72 3.03 -1.42
N GLY A 67 -10.47 1.97 -1.76
CA GLY A 67 -10.86 1.66 -3.14
C GLY A 67 -11.61 2.82 -3.80
N ALA A 68 -12.59 3.39 -3.10
CA ALA A 68 -13.33 4.54 -3.59
C ALA A 68 -12.43 5.76 -3.84
N CYS A 69 -11.44 6.03 -2.97
CA CYS A 69 -10.48 7.12 -3.17
C CYS A 69 -9.64 6.93 -4.43
N PHE A 70 -9.20 5.71 -4.71
CA PHE A 70 -8.45 5.39 -5.92
C PHE A 70 -9.33 5.50 -7.17
N ILE A 71 -10.53 4.92 -7.15
CA ILE A 71 -11.50 5.06 -8.26
C ILE A 71 -11.78 6.53 -8.60
N GLU A 72 -12.06 7.34 -7.57
CA GLU A 72 -12.37 8.76 -7.76
C GLU A 72 -11.18 9.53 -8.33
N ALA A 73 -9.96 9.25 -7.85
CA ALA A 73 -8.73 9.86 -8.36
C ALA A 73 -8.47 9.52 -9.83
N LEU A 74 -8.95 8.36 -10.30
CA LEU A 74 -8.88 7.94 -11.70
C LEU A 74 -10.10 8.36 -12.54
N GLY A 75 -11.07 9.07 -11.96
CA GLY A 75 -12.29 9.50 -12.64
C GLY A 75 -13.16 8.34 -13.12
N MET A 76 -13.16 7.23 -12.38
CA MET A 76 -13.90 6.01 -12.70
C MET A 76 -15.20 5.93 -11.90
N THR A 77 -16.11 5.04 -12.31
CA THR A 77 -17.28 4.65 -11.52
C THR A 77 -16.89 3.50 -10.59
N ASP A 78 -17.25 3.59 -9.32
CA ASP A 78 -16.86 2.59 -8.32
C ASP A 78 -17.60 1.27 -8.51
N SER A 79 -16.82 0.19 -8.57
CA SER A 79 -17.30 -1.19 -8.62
C SER A 79 -16.17 -2.13 -8.21
N ALA A 80 -16.50 -3.36 -7.80
CA ALA A 80 -15.49 -4.36 -7.46
C ALA A 80 -14.53 -4.63 -8.64
N ASP A 81 -15.06 -4.70 -9.86
CA ASP A 81 -14.25 -4.90 -11.07
C ASP A 81 -13.33 -3.71 -11.33
N ALA A 82 -13.84 -2.48 -11.24
CA ALA A 82 -13.05 -1.27 -11.41
C ALA A 82 -11.91 -1.19 -10.38
N GLN A 83 -12.19 -1.58 -9.14
CA GLN A 83 -11.18 -1.66 -8.08
C GLN A 83 -10.08 -2.68 -8.41
N GLN A 84 -10.45 -3.85 -8.96
CA GLN A 84 -9.47 -4.84 -9.43
C GLN A 84 -8.65 -4.33 -10.62
N GLU A 85 -9.26 -3.62 -11.58
CA GLU A 85 -8.51 -3.00 -12.69
C GLU A 85 -7.48 -1.99 -12.18
N VAL A 86 -7.80 -1.25 -11.13
CA VAL A 86 -6.86 -0.32 -10.50
C VAL A 86 -5.75 -1.06 -9.76
N ILE A 87 -6.04 -2.13 -9.01
CA ILE A 87 -4.99 -2.96 -8.37
C ILE A 87 -4.03 -3.50 -9.43
N TRP A 88 -4.53 -4.05 -10.53
CA TRP A 88 -3.70 -4.49 -11.65
C TRP A 88 -2.95 -3.34 -12.31
N GLY A 89 -3.55 -2.16 -12.38
CA GLY A 89 -2.89 -0.92 -12.81
C GLY A 89 -1.72 -0.51 -11.93
N LEU A 90 -1.86 -0.63 -10.61
CA LEU A 90 -0.80 -0.38 -9.63
C LEU A 90 0.34 -1.40 -9.76
N ILE A 91 0.01 -2.68 -9.93
CA ILE A 91 0.99 -3.76 -10.17
C ILE A 91 1.76 -3.48 -11.46
N LYS A 92 1.07 -3.14 -12.55
CA LYS A 92 1.69 -2.85 -13.86
C LYS A 92 2.50 -1.55 -13.88
N PHE A 93 2.08 -0.53 -13.12
CA PHE A 93 2.85 0.70 -12.94
C PHE A 93 4.24 0.40 -12.33
N GLN A 94 4.31 -0.64 -11.50
CA GLN A 94 5.54 -1.02 -10.79
C GLN A 94 6.39 -2.03 -11.57
N ASP A 95 5.75 -3.04 -12.14
CA ASP A 95 6.37 -3.96 -13.09
C ASP A 95 5.65 -3.86 -14.44
N PRO A 96 6.18 -3.05 -15.37
CA PRO A 96 5.62 -2.93 -16.72
C PRO A 96 5.57 -4.25 -17.49
N ASN A 97 6.37 -5.25 -17.10
CA ASN A 97 6.47 -6.55 -17.77
C ASN A 97 5.55 -7.62 -17.16
N VAL A 98 4.79 -7.28 -16.12
CA VAL A 98 3.88 -8.24 -15.48
C VAL A 98 2.89 -8.82 -16.51
N VAL A 99 2.73 -10.14 -16.49
CA VAL A 99 1.76 -10.84 -17.33
C VAL A 99 0.43 -10.87 -16.61
N LEU A 100 -0.61 -10.31 -17.24
CA LEU A 100 -1.96 -10.32 -16.69
C LEU A 100 -2.62 -11.67 -16.97
N PRO A 101 -3.43 -12.20 -16.04
CA PRO A 101 -4.29 -13.35 -16.31
C PRO A 101 -5.25 -13.08 -17.48
N THR A 102 -5.66 -14.13 -18.18
CA THR A 102 -6.62 -14.00 -19.29
C THR A 102 -7.93 -13.37 -18.82
N GLY A 103 -8.41 -12.36 -19.55
CA GLY A 103 -9.65 -11.64 -19.23
C GLY A 103 -9.51 -10.53 -18.18
N VAL A 104 -8.31 -10.34 -17.61
CA VAL A 104 -8.02 -9.24 -16.70
C VAL A 104 -7.57 -8.00 -17.48
N THR A 105 -8.12 -6.84 -17.12
CA THR A 105 -7.70 -5.54 -17.63
C THR A 105 -7.00 -4.75 -16.52
N ALA A 106 -5.89 -4.08 -16.84
CA ALA A 106 -5.25 -3.13 -15.94
C ALA A 106 -5.58 -1.71 -16.36
N LYS A 107 -6.02 -0.87 -15.42
CA LYS A 107 -6.17 0.55 -15.66
C LYS A 107 -4.79 1.21 -15.74
N GLN A 108 -4.62 2.18 -16.64
CA GLN A 108 -3.42 3.00 -16.64
C GLN A 108 -3.39 3.89 -15.40
N VAL A 109 -2.47 3.60 -14.49
CA VAL A 109 -2.20 4.40 -13.30
C VAL A 109 -0.92 5.22 -13.52
N THR A 110 -0.92 6.48 -13.07
CA THR A 110 0.26 7.35 -13.08
C THR A 110 0.65 7.72 -11.65
N ALA A 111 1.86 8.23 -11.46
CA ALA A 111 2.28 8.77 -10.16
C ALA A 111 1.35 9.89 -9.65
N ALA A 112 0.80 10.71 -10.55
CA ALA A 112 -0.15 11.76 -10.18
C ALA A 112 -1.49 11.19 -9.68
N ASN A 113 -1.97 10.11 -10.31
CA ASN A 113 -3.18 9.41 -9.87
C ASN A 113 -2.98 8.81 -8.47
N ILE A 114 -1.80 8.22 -8.20
CA ILE A 114 -1.46 7.65 -6.89
C ILE A 114 -1.37 8.75 -5.83
N ASP A 115 -0.68 9.85 -6.12
CA ASP A 115 -0.56 10.99 -5.19
C ASP A 115 -1.95 11.57 -4.84
N LEU A 116 -2.84 11.72 -5.84
CA LEU A 116 -4.21 12.20 -5.63
C LEU A 116 -5.08 11.19 -4.84
N ALA A 117 -4.96 9.91 -5.15
CA ALA A 117 -5.66 8.87 -4.40
C ALA A 117 -5.23 8.86 -2.93
N LEU A 118 -3.92 8.95 -2.68
CA LEU A 118 -3.37 8.96 -1.32
C LEU A 118 -3.70 10.22 -0.53
N SER A 119 -3.86 11.38 -1.19
CA SER A 119 -4.36 12.59 -0.52
C SER A 119 -5.82 12.45 -0.10
N LYS A 120 -6.64 11.76 -0.91
CA LYS A 120 -8.03 11.43 -0.56
C LYS A 120 -8.08 10.40 0.57
N VAL A 121 -7.23 9.37 0.52
CA VAL A 121 -7.10 8.37 1.59
C VAL A 121 -6.74 9.03 2.92
N ALA A 122 -5.85 10.04 2.93
CA ALA A 122 -5.48 10.74 4.17
C ALA A 122 -6.65 11.43 4.88
N ALA A 123 -7.70 11.79 4.13
CA ALA A 123 -8.92 12.40 4.64
C ALA A 123 -9.95 11.37 5.16
N LEU A 124 -9.70 10.07 5.00
CA LEU A 124 -10.56 9.02 5.54
C LEU A 124 -10.45 8.96 7.07
N THR A 125 -11.54 8.48 7.69
CA THR A 125 -11.55 8.07 9.10
C THR A 125 -11.10 6.61 9.22
N GLY A 126 -10.60 6.19 10.38
CA GLY A 126 -10.14 4.82 10.61
C GLY A 126 -8.63 4.65 10.74
N PHE A 127 -7.87 5.74 10.62
CA PHE A 127 -6.45 5.74 10.99
C PHE A 127 -6.27 5.50 12.49
N THR A 128 -5.30 4.65 12.81
CA THR A 128 -4.89 4.39 14.19
C THR A 128 -3.64 5.21 14.50
N LYS A 129 -3.72 6.04 15.54
CA LYS A 129 -2.58 6.83 16.01
C LYS A 129 -1.52 5.92 16.64
N LEU A 130 -0.27 6.11 16.22
CA LEU A 130 0.86 5.36 16.72
C LEU A 130 1.35 5.95 18.05
N THR A 131 1.64 5.06 19.00
CA THR A 131 2.33 5.38 20.25
C THR A 131 3.84 5.40 20.06
N ASP A 132 4.37 4.46 19.26
CA ASP A 132 5.77 4.39 18.84
C ASP A 132 5.91 4.92 17.40
N LYS A 133 6.62 6.03 17.23
CA LYS A 133 6.84 6.68 15.92
C LYS A 133 8.06 6.14 15.17
N THR A 134 8.70 5.08 15.70
CA THR A 134 9.86 4.43 15.07
C THR A 134 9.51 3.13 14.37
N LYS A 135 8.32 2.55 14.66
CA LYS A 135 7.86 1.30 14.08
C LYS A 135 6.34 1.13 14.10
N ILE A 136 5.84 0.26 13.24
CA ILE A 136 4.47 -0.24 13.25
C ILE A 136 4.54 -1.76 13.24
N GLU A 137 3.92 -2.39 14.22
CA GLU A 137 3.75 -3.85 14.24
C GLU A 137 2.42 -4.20 13.57
N VAL A 138 2.47 -5.08 12.59
CA VAL A 138 1.31 -5.52 11.83
C VAL A 138 1.25 -7.04 11.80
N SER A 139 0.06 -7.59 11.92
CA SER A 139 -0.19 -9.04 11.88
C SER A 139 -0.71 -9.52 10.52
N GLU A 140 -1.03 -8.60 9.60
CA GLU A 140 -1.64 -8.90 8.32
C GLU A 140 -0.75 -8.48 7.14
N ALA A 141 -0.80 -9.26 6.06
CA ALA A 141 -0.18 -8.87 4.81
C ALA A 141 -1.04 -7.81 4.09
N GLY A 142 -0.39 -6.82 3.48
CA GLY A 142 -1.10 -5.74 2.82
C GLY A 142 -0.29 -4.50 2.54
N ILE A 143 -0.99 -3.46 2.07
CA ILE A 143 -0.44 -2.10 1.96
C ILE A 143 -1.05 -1.25 3.07
N TYR A 144 -0.19 -0.52 3.77
CA TYR A 144 -0.56 0.39 4.84
C TYR A 144 -0.25 1.82 4.43
N ALA A 145 -1.25 2.70 4.53
CA ALA A 145 -1.08 4.14 4.40
C ALA A 145 -0.63 4.71 5.75
N ILE A 146 0.41 5.55 5.72
CA ILE A 146 0.98 6.20 6.89
C ILE A 146 0.89 7.70 6.65
N LYS A 147 0.17 8.41 7.50
CA LYS A 147 0.12 9.88 7.49
C LYS A 147 0.80 10.42 8.74
N ALA A 148 1.43 11.57 8.61
CA ALA A 148 2.05 12.27 9.70
C ALA A 148 1.62 13.73 9.67
N GLU A 149 1.53 14.34 10.84
CA GLU A 149 1.20 15.75 11.01
C GLU A 149 2.31 16.37 11.85
N GLU A 150 2.80 17.54 11.42
CA GLU A 150 3.67 18.42 12.20
C GLU A 150 3.22 19.85 11.93
N GLU A 151 3.12 20.65 12.98
CA GLU A 151 2.75 22.05 12.86
C GLU A 151 3.71 22.78 11.89
N GLY A 152 3.15 23.43 10.86
CA GLY A 152 3.93 24.14 9.84
C GLY A 152 4.50 23.27 8.71
N TYR A 153 4.22 21.97 8.68
CA TYR A 153 4.66 21.07 7.60
C TYR A 153 3.52 20.27 6.98
N THR A 154 3.62 20.00 5.68
CA THR A 154 2.73 19.05 4.99
C THR A 154 3.53 17.79 4.64
N TYR A 155 3.14 16.67 5.25
CA TYR A 155 3.67 15.36 4.89
C TYR A 155 2.87 14.76 3.72
N LYS A 156 3.57 14.18 2.75
CA LYS A 156 2.93 13.27 1.80
C LYS A 156 2.60 11.95 2.51
N THR A 157 1.39 11.44 2.32
CA THR A 157 1.01 10.09 2.77
C THR A 157 1.98 9.07 2.20
N ALA A 158 2.66 8.35 3.09
CA ALA A 158 3.55 7.28 2.72
C ALA A 158 2.80 5.95 2.65
N THR A 159 3.35 4.97 1.94
CA THR A 159 2.81 3.61 1.90
C THR A 159 3.89 2.60 2.28
N ALA A 160 3.49 1.60 3.06
CA ALA A 160 4.32 0.46 3.43
C ALA A 160 3.67 -0.82 2.91
N TYR A 161 4.40 -1.64 2.16
CA TYR A 161 3.97 -2.99 1.83
C TYR A 161 4.53 -3.98 2.83
N VAL A 162 3.68 -4.90 3.26
CA VAL A 162 4.00 -6.01 4.13
C VAL A 162 3.64 -7.26 3.36
N GLY A 163 4.66 -7.94 2.85
CA GLY A 163 4.54 -9.11 1.97
C GLY A 163 5.06 -10.38 2.60
N PHE A 164 5.01 -11.46 1.82
CA PHE A 164 5.61 -12.74 2.19
C PHE A 164 7.14 -12.69 1.97
N GLY A 165 7.91 -12.97 3.01
CA GLY A 165 9.36 -13.12 3.01
C GLY A 165 9.80 -14.58 3.04
N GLU A 166 11.10 -14.81 2.83
CA GLU A 166 11.72 -16.13 2.96
C GLU A 166 12.32 -16.34 4.37
N PRO A 167 12.18 -17.55 4.96
CA PRO A 167 11.41 -18.68 4.44
C PRO A 167 9.91 -18.40 4.52
N TYR A 168 9.22 -18.81 3.46
CA TYR A 168 7.78 -18.70 3.38
C TYR A 168 7.11 -19.54 4.50
N PRO A 169 6.03 -19.06 5.14
CA PRO A 169 5.28 -17.82 4.92
C PRO A 169 5.51 -16.76 6.03
N ALA A 170 6.73 -16.22 6.17
CA ALA A 170 6.98 -15.14 7.13
C ALA A 170 6.55 -13.76 6.58
N LEU A 171 6.06 -12.83 7.41
CA LEU A 171 5.83 -11.44 6.97
C LEU A 171 7.16 -10.68 6.89
N SER A 172 7.46 -10.04 5.76
CA SER A 172 8.60 -9.13 5.60
C SER A 172 8.13 -7.68 5.70
N GLY A 173 8.61 -6.96 6.71
CA GLY A 173 8.42 -5.53 6.86
C GLY A 173 9.16 -4.70 5.81
N THR A 174 8.84 -3.41 5.75
CA THR A 174 9.50 -2.44 4.86
C THR A 174 9.99 -1.22 5.65
N GLU A 175 10.91 -0.47 5.06
CA GLU A 175 11.32 0.85 5.56
C GLU A 175 10.55 1.95 4.84
N VAL A 176 10.00 2.88 5.63
CA VAL A 176 9.35 4.09 5.14
C VAL A 176 10.13 5.30 5.65
N ILE A 177 10.57 6.14 4.71
CA ILE A 177 11.29 7.38 5.00
C ILE A 177 10.33 8.55 4.78
N ALA A 178 10.13 9.37 5.81
CA ALA A 178 9.30 10.56 5.72
C ALA A 178 9.86 11.56 4.67
N LYS A 179 8.98 12.26 3.97
CA LYS A 179 9.37 13.39 3.12
C LYS A 179 8.68 14.66 3.62
N ASN A 180 9.45 15.53 4.24
CA ASN A 180 9.02 16.90 4.50
C ASN A 180 9.10 17.72 3.21
N LEU A 181 8.08 18.54 2.96
CA LEU A 181 8.16 19.64 1.99
C LEU A 181 8.18 20.91 2.84
N GLN A 182 9.33 21.60 2.88
CA GLN A 182 9.39 22.94 3.46
C GLN A 182 8.50 23.88 2.64
N HIS A 183 7.60 24.59 3.31
CA HIS A 183 7.04 25.82 2.75
C HIS A 183 8.06 26.93 3.00
N LEU A 184 8.64 27.47 1.92
CA LEU A 184 9.27 28.80 1.94
C LEU A 184 8.18 29.87 1.94
#